data_AF-K0UM01-F1
#
_entry.id   AF-K0UM01-F1
#
_cell.length_a   1.000
_cell.length_b   1.000
_cell.length_c   1.000
_cell.angle_alpha   90.00
_cell.angle_beta   90.00
_cell.angle_gamma   90.00
#
_symmetry.space_group_name_H-M   'P 1'
#
loop_
_entity.id
_entity.type
_entity.pdbx_description
1 polymer ?
#
loop_
_entity_poly.entity_id
_entity_poly.type
_entity_poly.pdbx_seq_one_letter_code
_entity_poly.pdbx_strand_id
1 'polypeptide(L)' 'ASPPAATSRFLDLGTDSLMAIELRNRLHTQFGGKFTLNATAVFDYPTIGGLAEYLVAQLPDAEAAEATTEPSEPAAAD' A
#
# COMPACT_ATOMS: atom_id res chain seq x y z
N ALA A 1 -14.62 1.42 -18.75
CA ALA A 1 -13.37 0.64 -18.70
C ALA A 1 -13.49 -0.37 -17.56
N SER A 2 -12.95 -1.58 -17.71
CA SER A 2 -12.83 -2.50 -16.56
C SER A 2 -11.87 -1.93 -15.51
N PRO A 3 -12.07 -2.23 -14.22
CA PRO A 3 -11.11 -1.83 -13.19
C PRO A 3 -9.74 -2.50 -13.42
N PRO A 4 -8.64 -1.86 -12.98
CA PRO A 4 -7.30 -2.46 -13.03
C PRO A 4 -7.23 -3.72 -12.17
N ALA A 5 -6.27 -4.61 -12.48
CA ALA A 5 -6.03 -5.81 -11.71
C ALA A 5 -5.36 -5.46 -10.37
N ALA A 6 -5.52 -6.32 -9.35
CA ALA A 6 -4.85 -6.13 -8.05
C ALA A 6 -3.32 -6.10 -8.18
N THR A 7 -2.77 -6.81 -9.17
CA THR A 7 -1.33 -6.85 -9.45
C THR A 7 -0.84 -5.63 -10.25
N SER A 8 -1.73 -4.77 -10.74
CA SER A 8 -1.35 -3.56 -11.47
C SER A 8 -0.58 -2.61 -10.55
N ARG A 9 0.53 -2.06 -11.06
CA ARG A 9 1.35 -1.10 -10.33
C ARG A 9 0.79 0.30 -10.47
N PHE A 10 0.88 1.11 -9.41
CA PHE A 10 0.42 2.49 -9.44
C PHE A 10 1.13 3.33 -10.51
N LEU A 11 2.45 3.13 -10.70
CA LEU A 11 3.23 3.82 -11.74
C LEU A 11 2.77 3.46 -13.16
N ASP A 12 2.45 2.19 -13.41
CA ASP A 12 1.96 1.73 -14.71
C ASP A 12 0.57 2.30 -15.03
N LEU A 13 -0.18 2.68 -13.99
CA LEU A 13 -1.48 3.35 -14.08
C LEU A 13 -1.34 4.89 -14.15
N GLY A 14 -0.12 5.42 -14.17
CA GLY A 14 0.17 6.85 -14.29
C GLY A 14 0.13 7.63 -12.96
N THR A 15 0.22 6.95 -11.83
CA THR A 15 0.29 7.62 -10.51
C THR A 15 1.64 8.29 -10.36
N ASP A 16 1.64 9.59 -10.06
CA ASP A 16 2.85 10.35 -9.70
C ASP A 16 2.91 10.64 -8.18
N SER A 17 3.92 11.40 -7.75
CA SER A 17 4.12 11.74 -6.33
C SER A 17 2.97 12.56 -5.73
N LEU A 18 2.35 13.48 -6.48
CA LEU A 18 1.24 14.28 -5.97
C LEU A 18 -0.01 13.41 -5.86
N MET A 19 -0.28 12.59 -6.88
CA MET A 19 -1.39 11.64 -6.86
C MET A 19 -1.24 10.59 -5.74
N ALA A 20 -0.01 10.19 -5.41
CA ALA A 20 0.25 9.30 -4.26
C ALA A 20 -0.14 9.96 -2.93
N ILE A 21 0.18 11.24 -2.74
CA ILE A 21 -0.23 12.01 -1.55
C ILE A 21 -1.75 12.17 -1.50
N GLU A 22 -2.39 12.45 -2.63
CA GLU A 22 -3.86 12.54 -2.72
C GLU A 22 -4.53 11.20 -2.40
N LEU A 23 -4.02 10.10 -2.96
CA LEU A 23 -4.52 8.74 -2.68
C LEU A 23 -4.42 8.44 -1.18
N ARG A 24 -3.27 8.72 -0.57
CA ARG A 24 -3.03 8.58 0.87
C ARG A 24 -4.06 9.37 1.69
N ASN A 25 -4.28 10.63 1.34
CA ASN A 25 -5.25 11.48 2.04
C ASN A 25 -6.69 10.97 1.87
N ARG A 26 -7.06 10.53 0.66
CA ARG A 26 -8.39 9.96 0.39
C ARG A 26 -8.62 8.67 1.17
N LEU A 27 -7.65 7.77 1.22
CA LEU A 27 -7.73 6.54 2.01
C LEU A 27 -7.85 6.87 3.51
N HIS A 28 -7.02 7.78 4.02
CA HIS A 28 -7.09 8.20 5.42
C HIS A 28 -8.48 8.74 5.77
N THR A 29 -9.06 9.62 4.95
CA THR A 29 -10.41 10.15 5.18
C THR A 29 -11.51 9.09 5.03
N GLN A 30 -11.46 8.23 4.01
CA GLN A 30 -12.48 7.21 3.73
C GLN A 30 -12.61 6.17 4.84
N PHE A 31 -11.51 5.88 5.53
CA PHE A 31 -11.50 4.97 6.68
C PHE A 31 -11.63 5.69 8.01
N GLY A 32 -12.04 6.97 8.02
CA GLY A 32 -12.27 7.74 9.25
C GLY A 32 -11.01 7.95 10.09
N GLY A 33 -9.85 8.01 9.44
CA GLY A 33 -8.56 8.18 10.11
C GLY A 33 -8.04 6.94 10.83
N LYS A 34 -8.64 5.77 10.62
CA LYS A 34 -8.23 4.50 11.26
C LYS A 34 -6.82 4.04 10.87
N PHE A 35 -6.34 4.46 9.70
CA PHE A 35 -5.02 4.07 9.19
C PHE A 35 -4.07 5.26 9.17
N THR A 36 -2.82 5.01 9.55
CA THR A 36 -1.72 5.95 9.38
C THR A 36 -0.88 5.50 8.20
N LEU A 37 -1.06 6.17 7.06
CA LEU A 37 -0.28 5.92 5.85
C LEU A 37 0.95 6.85 5.81
N ASN A 38 2.12 6.28 5.54
CA ASN A 38 3.29 7.06 5.14
C ASN A 38 3.07 7.64 3.73
N ALA A 39 3.67 8.81 3.44
CA ALA A 39 3.74 9.38 2.10
C ALA A 39 4.45 8.46 1.09
N THR A 40 5.30 7.54 1.57
CA THR A 40 5.99 6.56 0.74
C THR A 40 5.20 5.28 0.46
N ALA A 41 4.03 5.09 1.06
CA ALA A 41 3.32 3.79 1.03
C ALA A 41 3.02 3.26 -0.39
N VAL A 42 2.79 4.15 -1.36
CA VAL A 42 2.57 3.76 -2.77
C VAL A 42 3.86 3.25 -3.44
N PHE A 43 5.03 3.64 -2.94
CA PHE A 43 6.33 3.13 -3.41
C PHE A 43 6.71 1.84 -2.69
N ASP A 44 6.44 1.77 -1.39
CA ASP A 44 6.71 0.59 -0.55
C ASP A 44 5.77 -0.58 -0.92
N TYR A 45 4.52 -0.28 -1.28
CA TYR A 45 3.50 -1.24 -1.70
C TYR A 45 2.97 -0.87 -3.10
N PRO A 46 3.71 -1.20 -4.17
CA PRO A 46 3.53 -0.59 -5.48
C PRO A 46 2.32 -1.10 -6.26
N THR A 47 1.67 -2.16 -5.79
CA THR A 47 0.47 -2.74 -6.43
C THR A 47 -0.78 -2.43 -5.62
N ILE A 48 -1.94 -2.41 -6.29
CA ILE A 48 -3.23 -2.20 -5.64
C ILE A 48 -3.46 -3.24 -4.53
N GLY A 49 -3.15 -4.51 -4.81
CA GLY A 49 -3.26 -5.61 -3.87
C GLY A 49 -2.30 -5.47 -2.69
N GLY A 50 -1.02 -5.16 -2.95
CA GLY A 50 -0.03 -5.00 -1.87
C GLY A 50 -0.37 -3.86 -0.92
N LEU A 51 -0.85 -2.72 -1.43
CA LEU A 51 -1.31 -1.63 -0.57
C LEU A 51 -2.56 -2.01 0.23
N ALA A 52 -3.47 -2.78 -0.36
CA ALA A 52 -4.65 -3.28 0.34
C ALA A 52 -4.29 -4.26 1.46
N GLU A 53 -3.38 -5.20 1.22
CA GLU A 53 -2.86 -6.14 2.22
C GLU A 53 -2.18 -5.39 3.38
N TYR A 54 -1.35 -4.39 3.08
CA TYR A 54 -0.75 -3.52 4.10
C TYR A 54 -1.78 -2.75 4.95
N LEU A 55 -2.91 -2.36 4.36
CA LEU A 55 -4.00 -1.73 5.12
C LEU A 55 -4.74 -2.74 6.00
N VAL A 56 -4.97 -3.96 5.49
CA VAL A 56 -5.61 -5.03 6.27
C VAL A 56 -4.76 -5.42 7.46
N ALA A 57 -3.43 -5.53 7.28
CA ALA A 57 -2.43 -5.81 8.31
C ALA A 57 -2.49 -4.84 9.52
N GLN A 58 -2.92 -3.59 9.30
CA GLN A 58 -3.04 -2.60 10.39
C GLN A 58 -4.29 -2.75 11.25
N LEU A 59 -5.22 -3.65 10.90
CA LEU A 59 -6.44 -3.87 11.68
C LEU A 59 -6.16 -4.76 12.90
N PRO A 60 -6.82 -4.54 14.04
CA PRO A 60 -6.57 -5.27 15.28
C PRO A 60 -6.81 -6.79 15.19
N ASP A 61 -7.54 -7.28 14.18
CA ASP A 61 -7.77 -8.71 13.94
C ASP A 61 -6.72 -9.34 13.00
N ALA A 62 -5.79 -8.56 12.44
CA ALA A 62 -4.80 -9.03 11.47
C ALA A 62 -3.65 -9.82 12.11
N GLU A 63 -3.40 -9.64 13.41
CA GLU A 63 -2.33 -10.32 14.15
C GLU A 63 -2.47 -11.87 14.13
N ALA A 64 -3.68 -12.39 13.90
CA ALA A 64 -3.90 -13.82 13.71
C ALA A 64 -3.43 -14.36 12.33
N ALA A 65 -3.22 -13.48 11.35
CA ALA A 65 -2.82 -13.83 9.98
C ALA A 65 -1.31 -13.64 9.71
N GLU A 66 -0.58 -12.91 10.56
CA GLU A 66 0.76 -12.37 10.28
C GLU A 66 1.95 -13.26 10.67
N ALA A 67 1.75 -14.51 11.07
CA ALA A 67 2.87 -15.43 11.35
C ALA A 67 3.68 -15.86 10.09
N THR A 68 3.52 -15.20 8.94
CA THR A 68 4.29 -15.46 7.71
C THR A 68 4.43 -14.18 6.88
N THR A 69 5.22 -13.22 7.34
CA THR A 69 5.94 -12.33 6.41
C THR A 69 7.16 -11.73 7.10
N GLU A 70 8.29 -12.45 7.05
CA GLU A 70 9.59 -11.87 7.37
C GLU A 70 10.00 -10.84 6.31
N PRO A 71 10.59 -9.70 6.71
CA PRO A 71 11.06 -8.69 5.78
C PRO A 71 12.31 -9.19 5.06
N SER A 72 12.25 -9.27 3.74
CA SER A 72 13.42 -9.51 2.90
C SER A 72 13.97 -8.17 2.40
N GLU A 73 14.87 -7.56 3.16
CA GLU A 73 16.00 -6.84 2.56
C GLU A 73 17.26 -7.18 3.38
N PRO A 74 18.38 -7.53 2.73
CA PRO A 74 19.29 -6.47 2.28
C PRO A 74 19.96 -6.76 0.93
N ALA A 75 20.35 -5.70 0.18
CA ALA A 75 21.75 -5.46 -0.19
C ALA A 75 21.89 -4.42 -1.32
N ALA A 76 22.60 -3.34 -1.00
CA ALA A 76 23.36 -2.54 -1.96
C ALA A 76 24.55 -3.34 -2.52
N ALA A 77 24.92 -3.04 -3.78
CA ALA A 77 26.26 -3.01 -4.40
C ALA A 77 26.30 -3.67 -5.80
N ASP A 78 26.33 -2.84 -6.86
CA ASP A 78 27.49 -2.66 -7.75
C ASP A 78 27.36 -1.30 -8.47
#